data_AF-A0AAN9G8M3-F1
#
_entry.id   AF-A0AAN9G8M3-F1
#
_cell.length_a   1.000
_cell.length_b   1.000
_cell.length_c   1.000
_cell.angle_alpha   90.00
_cell.angle_beta   90.00
_cell.angle_gamma   90.00
#
_symmetry.space_group_name_H-M   'P 1'
#
loop_
_entity.id
_entity.type
_entity.pdbx_description
1 polymer ?
#
loop_
_entity_poly.entity_id
_entity_poly.type
_entity_poly.pdbx_seq_one_letter_code
_entity_poly.pdbx_strand_id
1 'polypeptide(L)'
;MNARTETFELNVLGGQIPEVCNSIFHTILFLRSTGKYKYKEETSYSIGPVGAKDEDCDFLDLTYTRADSDQLDLFLKGEIEKFNRALRYNESLRSGEITLTFYQKKQKRWPFSQECIPWEMWTLSLKVIHLPNEHERNAYRTNLGMAVGEKVMYITEIMSRDQYVPKNPNYSELDNVFDSSFPTVQPYLFKIEHTMQSPSSNVSTTMRKFLKDTLML
;
A
#
# COMPACT_ATOMS: atom_id res chain seq x y z
N MET A 1 -7.19 9.95 -16.80
CA MET A 1 -5.76 9.72 -16.52
C MET A 1 -5.66 8.26 -16.15
N ASN A 2 -4.77 7.49 -16.77
CA ASN A 2 -4.62 6.09 -16.38
C ASN A 2 -3.88 6.05 -15.04
N ALA A 3 -4.37 5.26 -14.09
CA ALA A 3 -3.67 5.06 -12.82
C ALA A 3 -2.29 4.45 -13.10
N ARG A 4 -1.26 4.93 -12.40
CA ARG A 4 0.04 4.26 -12.41
C ARG A 4 -0.06 2.97 -11.61
N THR A 5 0.53 1.89 -12.10
CA THR A 5 0.56 0.60 -11.41
C THR A 5 1.99 0.09 -11.31
N GLU A 6 2.39 -0.33 -10.12
CA GLU A 6 3.65 -1.02 -9.84
C GLU A 6 3.34 -2.37 -9.19
N THR A 7 4.07 -3.42 -9.57
CA THR A 7 3.90 -4.77 -9.01
C THR A 7 5.25 -5.33 -8.58
N PHE A 8 5.31 -5.85 -7.35
CA PHE A 8 6.44 -6.62 -6.87
C PHE A 8 6.04 -8.06 -6.63
N GLU A 9 6.90 -8.97 -7.09
CA GLU A 9 6.73 -10.41 -6.92
C GLU A 9 7.81 -10.92 -5.98
N LEU A 10 7.41 -11.58 -4.89
CA LEU A 10 8.32 -12.09 -3.87
C LEU A 10 7.90 -13.50 -3.42
N ASN A 11 8.90 -14.35 -3.23
CA ASN A 11 8.71 -15.59 -2.47
C ASN A 11 8.95 -15.27 -0.98
N VAL A 12 8.17 -15.87 -0.09
CA VAL A 12 8.21 -15.57 1.35
C VAL A 12 7.96 -16.82 2.19
N LEU A 13 8.51 -16.87 3.40
CA LEU A 13 8.03 -17.77 4.44
C LEU A 13 6.78 -17.18 5.11
N GLY A 14 5.93 -18.03 5.69
CA GLY A 14 4.67 -17.58 6.29
C GLY A 14 4.84 -16.53 7.40
N GLY A 15 5.92 -16.59 8.19
CA GLY A 15 6.22 -15.59 9.22
C GLY A 15 6.70 -14.24 8.67
N GLN A 16 7.17 -14.20 7.43
CA GLN A 16 7.77 -13.00 6.82
C GLN A 16 6.73 -12.10 6.14
N ILE A 17 5.53 -12.61 5.85
CA ILE A 17 4.47 -11.88 5.13
C ILE A 17 4.20 -10.51 5.76
N PRO A 18 3.96 -10.39 7.09
CA PRO A 18 3.62 -9.10 7.67
C PRO A 18 4.74 -8.07 7.51
N GLU A 19 6.00 -8.45 7.70
CA GLU A 19 7.15 -7.54 7.63
C GLU A 19 7.48 -7.11 6.20
N VAL A 20 7.35 -8.03 5.23
CA VAL A 20 7.48 -7.68 3.80
C VAL A 20 6.41 -6.66 3.41
N CYS A 21 5.16 -6.89 3.80
CA CYS A 21 4.07 -5.94 3.49
C CYS A 21 4.24 -4.62 4.23
N ASN A 22 4.57 -4.65 5.53
CA ASN A 22 4.76 -3.45 6.34
C ASN A 22 5.90 -2.59 5.81
N SER A 23 7.07 -3.17 5.55
CA SER A 23 8.24 -2.42 5.05
C SER A 23 7.94 -1.68 3.75
N ILE A 24 7.26 -2.33 2.80
CA ILE A 24 6.93 -1.73 1.51
C ILE A 24 5.80 -0.71 1.63
N PHE A 25 4.66 -1.08 2.25
CA PHE A 25 3.50 -0.20 2.33
C PHE A 25 3.71 0.99 3.27
N HIS A 26 4.46 0.86 4.36
CA HIS A 26 4.84 2.02 5.16
C HIS A 26 5.75 2.97 4.42
N THR A 27 6.71 2.48 3.64
CA THR A 27 7.57 3.33 2.80
C THR A 27 6.71 4.13 1.81
N ILE A 28 5.78 3.46 1.13
CA ILE A 28 4.86 4.09 0.17
C ILE A 28 3.95 5.12 0.87
N LEU A 29 3.33 4.75 1.98
CA LEU A 29 2.45 5.64 2.74
C LEU A 29 3.20 6.84 3.32
N PHE A 30 4.44 6.66 3.77
CA PHE A 30 5.28 7.76 4.25
C PHE A 30 5.51 8.80 3.15
N LEU A 31 5.84 8.34 1.93
CA LEU A 31 6.04 9.19 0.74
C LEU A 31 4.74 9.70 0.10
N ARG A 32 3.59 9.24 0.59
CA ARG A 32 2.24 9.63 0.15
C ARG A 32 1.39 10.21 1.28
N SER A 33 2.08 10.65 2.32
CA SER A 33 1.52 11.36 3.44
C SER A 33 2.11 12.75 3.56
N THR A 34 1.31 13.64 4.11
CA THR A 34 1.76 14.97 4.51
C THR A 34 1.33 15.23 5.96
N GLY A 35 1.79 16.33 6.53
CA GLY A 35 1.32 16.75 7.84
C GLY A 35 -0.11 17.27 7.75
N LYS A 36 -0.74 17.47 8.89
CA LYS A 36 -2.11 17.99 8.94
C LYS A 36 -2.19 19.37 8.28
N TYR A 37 -3.15 19.53 7.38
CA TYR A 37 -3.52 20.84 6.85
C TYR A 37 -4.21 21.65 7.95
N LYS A 38 -3.85 22.93 8.07
CA LYS A 38 -4.51 23.91 8.93
C LYS A 38 -4.85 25.14 8.07
N TYR A 39 -6.09 25.20 7.61
CA TYR A 39 -6.60 26.30 6.82
C TYR A 39 -6.89 27.51 7.74
N LYS A 40 -6.47 28.69 7.29
CA LYS A 40 -6.85 29.99 7.86
C LYS A 40 -8.01 30.62 7.09
N GLU A 41 -8.00 30.39 5.77
CA GLU A 41 -9.02 30.81 4.79
C GLU A 41 -9.15 29.71 3.73
N GLU A 42 -10.08 29.84 2.77
CA GLU A 42 -10.41 28.78 1.79
C GLU A 42 -9.19 28.24 1.03
N THR A 43 -8.21 29.10 0.72
CA THR A 43 -6.99 28.74 -0.03
C THR A 43 -5.70 28.94 0.76
N SER A 44 -5.76 29.53 1.94
CA SER A 44 -4.60 29.85 2.78
C SER A 44 -4.44 28.80 3.87
N TYR A 45 -3.36 28.03 3.83
CA TYR A 45 -3.10 26.95 4.79
C TYR A 45 -1.64 26.87 5.21
N SER A 46 -1.43 26.16 6.32
CA SER A 46 -0.13 25.64 6.73
C SER A 46 -0.21 24.11 6.82
N ILE A 47 0.92 23.44 6.63
CA ILE A 47 1.04 21.99 6.72
C ILE A 47 1.96 21.68 7.90
N GLY A 48 1.52 20.79 8.79
CA GLY A 48 2.33 20.32 9.92
C GLY A 48 3.54 19.48 9.49
N PRO A 49 4.47 19.19 10.40
CA PRO A 49 5.53 18.20 10.14
C PRO A 49 4.96 16.78 10.10
N VAL A 50 5.66 15.87 9.43
CA VAL A 50 5.45 14.42 9.53
C VAL A 50 6.61 13.83 10.32
N GLY A 51 6.32 13.18 11.44
CA GLY A 51 7.33 12.43 12.19
C GLY A 51 7.69 11.14 11.48
N ALA A 52 8.92 10.66 11.70
CA ALA A 52 9.42 9.39 11.18
C ALA A 52 9.88 8.50 12.33
N LYS A 53 9.64 7.20 12.21
CA LYS A 53 10.07 6.19 13.16
C LYS A 53 10.63 4.97 12.42
N ASP A 54 11.77 4.48 12.87
CA ASP A 54 12.36 3.24 12.38
C ASP A 54 11.76 2.03 13.13
N GLU A 55 11.51 0.96 12.39
CA GLU A 55 10.98 -0.31 12.90
C GLU A 55 11.88 -1.45 12.41
N ASP A 56 12.41 -2.21 13.36
CA ASP A 56 13.22 -3.40 13.11
C ASP A 56 12.33 -4.61 12.81
N CYS A 57 12.74 -5.41 11.83
CA CYS A 57 12.10 -6.68 11.51
C CYS A 57 12.72 -7.83 12.32
N ASP A 58 11.89 -8.76 12.80
CA ASP A 58 12.30 -9.98 13.48
C ASP A 58 12.54 -11.15 12.50
N PHE A 59 11.77 -11.19 11.41
CA PHE A 59 11.77 -12.26 10.39
C PHE A 59 12.47 -11.88 9.08
N LEU A 60 13.00 -10.66 8.99
CA LEU A 60 13.85 -10.14 7.90
C LEU A 60 15.05 -9.43 8.52
N ASP A 61 16.22 -9.55 7.90
CA ASP A 61 17.36 -8.70 8.28
C ASP A 61 17.19 -7.32 7.61
N LEU A 62 16.25 -6.52 8.12
CA LEU A 62 15.84 -5.22 7.56
C LEU A 62 15.29 -4.30 8.68
N THR A 63 15.58 -3.02 8.58
CA THR A 63 14.89 -1.94 9.32
C THR A 63 14.21 -1.04 8.29
N TYR A 64 12.96 -0.67 8.51
CA TYR A 64 12.23 0.24 7.63
C TYR A 64 11.73 1.47 8.38
N THR A 65 11.57 2.58 7.67
CA THR A 65 11.02 3.82 8.23
C THR A 65 9.53 3.94 7.91
N ARG A 66 8.74 4.38 8.89
CA ARG A 66 7.32 4.70 8.74
C ARG A 66 6.98 6.08 9.29
N ALA A 67 5.80 6.59 8.94
CA ALA A 67 5.24 7.76 9.59
C ALA A 67 5.01 7.49 11.09
N ASP A 68 5.28 8.50 11.92
CA ASP A 68 4.99 8.49 13.36
C ASP A 68 3.48 8.70 13.60
N SER A 69 2.72 7.64 13.30
CA SER A 69 1.27 7.57 13.45
C SER A 69 0.86 6.15 13.82
N ASP A 70 0.61 5.93 15.10
CA ASP A 70 0.18 4.61 15.60
C ASP A 70 -1.18 4.20 15.02
N GLN A 71 -2.05 5.16 14.71
CA GLN A 71 -3.35 4.85 14.10
C GLN A 71 -3.22 4.35 12.66
N LEU A 72 -2.30 4.95 11.89
CA LEU A 72 -2.01 4.48 10.53
C LEU A 72 -1.31 3.11 10.55
N ASP A 73 -0.40 2.89 11.51
CA ASP A 73 0.25 1.60 11.76
C ASP A 73 -0.75 0.51 12.13
N LEU A 74 -1.64 0.77 13.10
CA LEU A 74 -2.68 -0.18 13.50
C LEU A 74 -3.65 -0.51 12.36
N PHE A 75 -4.04 0.50 11.56
CA PHE A 75 -4.87 0.28 10.37
C PHE A 75 -4.17 -0.66 9.38
N LEU A 76 -2.92 -0.36 9.03
CA LEU A 76 -2.16 -1.11 8.05
C LEU A 76 -1.91 -2.55 8.51
N LYS A 77 -1.48 -2.74 9.76
CA LYS A 77 -1.31 -4.05 10.37
C LYS A 77 -2.60 -4.86 10.36
N GLY A 78 -3.75 -4.20 10.62
CA GLY A 78 -5.06 -4.84 10.54
C GLY A 78 -5.38 -5.41 9.16
N GLU A 79 -5.13 -4.66 8.08
CA GLU A 79 -5.37 -5.12 6.70
C GLU A 79 -4.39 -6.21 6.27
N ILE A 80 -3.10 -6.04 6.60
CA ILE A 80 -2.06 -7.04 6.29
C ILE A 80 -2.33 -8.35 7.02
N GLU A 81 -2.79 -8.29 8.26
CA GLU A 81 -3.06 -9.48 9.05
C GLU A 81 -4.33 -10.23 8.54
N LYS A 82 -5.32 -9.52 7.98
CA LYS A 82 -6.43 -10.17 7.24
C LYS A 82 -5.89 -10.94 6.03
N PHE A 83 -4.99 -10.32 5.26
CA PHE A 83 -4.35 -10.97 4.10
C PHE A 83 -3.50 -12.17 4.51
N ASN A 84 -2.66 -12.03 5.54
CA ASN A 84 -1.82 -13.09 6.08
C ASN A 84 -2.66 -14.30 6.51
N ARG A 85 -3.75 -14.08 7.25
CA ARG A 85 -4.68 -15.16 7.60
C ARG A 85 -5.31 -15.81 6.39
N ALA A 86 -5.77 -15.04 5.40
CA ALA A 86 -6.38 -15.58 4.19
C ALA A 86 -5.40 -16.48 3.41
N LEU A 87 -4.13 -16.05 3.31
CA LEU A 87 -3.08 -16.78 2.60
C LEU A 87 -2.63 -18.05 3.36
N ARG A 88 -2.71 -18.05 4.69
CA ARG A 88 -2.35 -19.20 5.53
C ARG A 88 -3.49 -20.19 5.77
N TYR A 89 -4.74 -19.74 5.70
CA TYR A 89 -5.92 -20.57 6.02
C TYR A 89 -6.14 -21.70 5.00
N ASN A 90 -5.76 -21.49 3.75
CA ASN A 90 -5.98 -22.48 2.70
C ASN A 90 -4.65 -23.04 2.22
N GLU A 91 -4.33 -24.27 2.63
CA GLU A 91 -3.07 -24.93 2.23
C GLU A 91 -2.91 -25.11 0.72
N SER A 92 -3.99 -25.05 -0.06
CA SER A 92 -3.94 -25.07 -1.52
C SER A 92 -3.59 -23.70 -2.15
N LEU A 93 -3.83 -22.60 -1.42
CA LEU A 93 -3.48 -21.24 -1.84
C LEU A 93 -2.07 -20.93 -1.35
N ARG A 94 -1.09 -21.12 -2.24
CA ARG A 94 0.32 -20.76 -1.97
C ARG A 94 0.68 -19.38 -2.49
N SER A 95 -0.25 -18.64 -3.09
CA SER A 95 -0.01 -17.28 -3.56
C SER A 95 -1.24 -16.37 -3.41
N GLY A 96 -0.96 -15.09 -3.25
CA GLY A 96 -1.97 -14.05 -3.14
C GLY A 96 -1.37 -12.68 -3.43
N GLU A 97 -2.25 -11.74 -3.73
CA GLU A 97 -1.90 -10.36 -4.00
C GLU A 97 -2.54 -9.46 -2.95
N ILE A 98 -1.79 -8.48 -2.45
CA ILE A 98 -2.30 -7.36 -1.65
C ILE A 98 -1.93 -6.05 -2.35
N THR A 99 -2.90 -5.16 -2.50
CA THR A 99 -2.77 -3.94 -3.29
C THR A 99 -3.11 -2.72 -2.45
N LEU A 100 -2.20 -1.75 -2.41
CA LEU A 100 -2.42 -0.40 -1.88
C LEU A 100 -2.79 0.53 -3.04
N THR A 101 -4.00 1.09 -3.02
CA THR A 101 -4.51 1.97 -4.07
C THR A 101 -4.76 3.36 -3.51
N PHE A 102 -4.15 4.38 -4.13
CA PHE A 102 -4.50 5.78 -3.90
C PHE A 102 -5.55 6.25 -4.90
N TYR A 103 -6.52 7.02 -4.41
CA TYR A 103 -7.62 7.51 -5.22
C TYR A 103 -7.98 8.96 -4.88
N GLN A 104 -8.80 9.58 -5.73
CA GLN A 104 -9.49 10.83 -5.43
C GLN A 104 -10.99 10.60 -5.51
N LYS A 105 -11.75 11.27 -4.65
CA LYS A 105 -13.20 11.30 -4.78
C LYS A 105 -13.57 12.43 -5.74
N LYS A 106 -14.37 12.12 -6.75
CA LYS A 106 -14.94 13.11 -7.65
C LYS A 106 -16.45 13.15 -7.46
N GLN A 107 -16.98 14.30 -7.04
CA GLN A 107 -18.41 14.54 -7.13
C GLN A 107 -18.77 14.68 -8.61
N LYS A 108 -19.55 13.73 -9.14
CA LYS A 108 -20.31 13.98 -10.37
C LYS A 108 -21.48 14.91 -10.04
N ARG A 109 -21.93 15.68 -11.04
CA ARG A 109 -23.15 16.49 -10.90
C ARG A 109 -24.32 15.56 -10.54
N TRP A 110 -25.24 16.04 -9.72
CA TRP A 110 -26.48 15.32 -9.40
C TRP A 110 -27.17 14.82 -10.68
N PRO A 111 -27.67 13.57 -10.74
CA PRO A 111 -27.95 12.64 -9.64
C PRO A 111 -26.91 11.51 -9.43
N PHE A 112 -25.64 11.67 -9.84
CA PHE A 112 -24.67 10.57 -9.76
C PHE A 112 -23.95 10.46 -8.42
N SER A 113 -23.56 9.24 -8.05
CA SER A 113 -22.77 8.93 -6.85
C SER A 113 -21.33 9.46 -6.95
N GLN A 114 -20.71 9.65 -5.77
CA GLN A 114 -19.30 10.03 -5.66
C GLN A 114 -18.42 8.90 -6.19
N GLU A 115 -17.60 9.19 -7.20
CA GLU A 115 -16.73 8.22 -7.85
C GLU A 115 -15.34 8.24 -7.21
N CYS A 116 -14.78 7.07 -6.90
CA CYS A 116 -13.40 6.93 -6.44
C CYS A 116 -12.50 6.63 -7.64
N ILE A 117 -11.71 7.62 -8.06
CA ILE A 117 -10.85 7.51 -9.24
C ILE A 117 -9.43 7.17 -8.79
N PRO A 118 -8.94 5.95 -9.05
CA PRO A 118 -7.58 5.57 -8.70
C PRO A 118 -6.57 6.35 -9.55
N TRP A 119 -5.45 6.73 -8.95
CA TRP A 119 -4.36 7.40 -9.65
C TRP A 119 -2.99 6.73 -9.44
N GLU A 120 -2.85 5.91 -8.42
CA GLU A 120 -1.63 5.12 -8.15
C GLU A 120 -1.98 3.81 -7.43
N MET A 121 -1.35 2.70 -7.84
CA MET A 121 -1.59 1.36 -7.31
C MET A 121 -0.26 0.62 -7.13
N TRP A 122 -0.09 -0.02 -5.97
CA TRP A 122 1.07 -0.83 -5.63
C TRP A 122 0.64 -2.23 -5.21
N THR A 123 1.02 -3.24 -5.98
CA THR A 123 0.64 -4.63 -5.73
C THR A 123 1.84 -5.44 -5.27
N LEU A 124 1.67 -6.17 -4.15
CA LEU A 124 2.60 -7.21 -3.71
C LEU A 124 1.99 -8.56 -4.01
N SER A 125 2.58 -9.27 -4.98
CA SER A 125 2.29 -10.67 -5.29
C SER A 125 3.23 -11.55 -4.49
N LEU A 126 2.70 -12.23 -3.49
CA LEU A 126 3.46 -13.06 -2.57
C LEU A 126 3.18 -14.54 -2.85
N LYS A 127 4.26 -15.33 -2.92
CA LYS A 127 4.19 -16.79 -2.97
C LYS A 127 4.83 -17.39 -1.72
N VAL A 128 4.04 -18.15 -0.97
CA VAL A 128 4.50 -18.84 0.25
C VAL A 128 5.29 -20.07 -0.14
N ILE A 129 6.55 -20.12 0.27
CA ILE A 129 7.44 -21.26 0.10
C ILE A 129 7.71 -21.94 1.44
N HIS A 130 8.21 -23.17 1.38
CA HIS A 130 8.66 -23.92 2.54
C HIS A 130 10.12 -24.34 2.35
N LEU A 131 10.93 -24.11 3.38
CA LEU A 131 12.34 -24.51 3.41
C LEU A 131 12.56 -25.63 4.44
N PRO A 132 13.33 -26.66 4.08
CA PRO A 132 13.44 -27.91 4.85
C PRO A 132 14.19 -27.79 6.17
N ASN A 133 15.10 -26.81 6.33
CA ASN A 133 15.95 -26.70 7.52
C ASN A 133 16.21 -25.25 7.93
N GLU A 134 16.64 -25.06 9.19
CA GLU A 134 16.92 -23.74 9.78
C GLU A 134 18.08 -23.00 9.12
N HIS A 135 19.09 -23.73 8.62
CA HIS A 135 20.23 -23.09 7.95
C HIS A 135 19.80 -22.38 6.66
N GLU A 136 18.99 -23.04 5.84
CA GLU A 136 18.39 -22.44 4.64
C GLU A 136 17.43 -21.31 4.99
N ARG A 137 16.63 -21.44 6.06
CA ARG A 137 15.75 -20.36 6.52
C ARG A 137 16.52 -19.11 6.93
N ASN A 138 17.63 -19.27 7.65
CA ASN A 138 18.49 -18.15 8.05
C ASN A 138 19.15 -17.46 6.84
N ALA A 139 19.73 -18.24 5.93
CA ALA A 139 20.31 -17.66 4.70
C ALA A 139 19.23 -16.96 3.85
N TYR A 140 18.04 -17.54 3.77
CA TYR A 140 16.91 -16.96 3.06
C TYR A 140 16.41 -15.67 3.70
N ARG A 141 16.42 -15.57 5.04
CA ARG A 141 16.07 -14.34 5.76
C ARG A 141 16.93 -13.15 5.34
N THR A 142 18.25 -13.34 5.28
CA THR A 142 19.18 -12.29 4.84
C THR A 142 18.94 -11.91 3.38
N ASN A 143 18.79 -12.91 2.50
CA ASN A 143 18.55 -12.67 1.07
C ASN A 143 17.23 -11.94 0.80
N LEU A 144 16.16 -12.33 1.50
CA LEU A 144 14.87 -11.67 1.38
C LEU A 144 14.92 -10.24 1.95
N GLY A 145 15.62 -10.03 3.07
CA GLY A 145 15.86 -8.69 3.63
C GLY A 145 16.53 -7.76 2.61
N MET A 146 17.59 -8.22 1.95
CA MET A 146 18.24 -7.46 0.87
C MET A 146 17.29 -7.20 -0.31
N ALA A 147 16.56 -8.23 -0.77
CA ALA A 147 15.63 -8.09 -1.89
C ALA A 147 14.51 -7.08 -1.60
N VAL A 148 13.98 -7.06 -0.37
CA VAL A 148 12.98 -6.07 0.07
C VAL A 148 13.61 -4.69 0.19
N GLY A 149 14.82 -4.59 0.73
CA GLY A 149 15.59 -3.34 0.78
C GLY A 149 15.79 -2.71 -0.60
N GLU A 150 16.11 -3.51 -1.61
CA GLU A 150 16.17 -3.02 -3.01
C GLU A 150 14.83 -2.46 -3.50
N LYS A 151 13.70 -3.08 -3.12
CA LYS A 151 12.37 -2.57 -3.48
C LYS A 151 12.06 -1.26 -2.74
N VAL A 152 12.44 -1.14 -1.47
CA VAL A 152 12.35 0.11 -0.70
C VAL A 152 13.14 1.22 -1.41
N MET A 153 14.39 0.94 -1.79
CA MET A 153 15.21 1.91 -2.53
C MET A 153 14.58 2.28 -3.88
N TYR A 154 14.08 1.30 -4.64
CA TYR A 154 13.37 1.55 -5.89
C TYR A 154 12.15 2.45 -5.71
N ILE A 155 11.34 2.22 -4.67
CA ILE A 155 10.18 3.09 -4.35
C ILE A 155 10.63 4.54 -4.16
N THR A 156 11.67 4.76 -3.34
CA THR A 156 12.19 6.12 -3.11
C THR A 156 12.71 6.77 -4.39
N GLU A 157 13.36 6.00 -5.25
CA GLU A 157 13.87 6.48 -6.54
C GLU A 157 12.72 6.89 -7.46
N ILE A 158 11.74 6.03 -7.70
CA ILE A 158 10.67 6.35 -8.64
C ILE A 158 9.75 7.45 -8.12
N MET A 159 9.49 7.51 -6.82
CA MET A 159 8.65 8.55 -6.22
C MET A 159 9.32 9.92 -6.17
N SER A 160 10.64 9.99 -6.33
CA SER A 160 11.39 11.25 -6.45
C SER A 160 11.28 11.90 -7.83
N ARG A 161 10.82 11.16 -8.85
CA ARG A 161 10.66 11.65 -10.22
C ARG A 161 9.41 12.51 -10.34
N ASP A 162 9.39 13.42 -11.33
CA ASP A 162 8.18 14.19 -11.66
C ASP A 162 7.07 13.23 -12.12
N GLN A 163 6.05 13.12 -11.28
CA GLN A 163 4.97 12.17 -11.42
C GLN A 163 3.67 12.87 -11.04
N TYR A 164 2.56 12.45 -11.65
CA TYR A 164 1.27 12.96 -11.24
C TYR A 164 1.00 12.65 -9.77
N VAL A 165 0.69 13.70 -9.02
CA VAL A 165 0.04 13.65 -7.71
C VAL A 165 -1.16 14.60 -7.75
N PRO A 166 -2.24 14.32 -7.00
CA PRO A 166 -3.35 15.25 -6.87
C PRO A 166 -2.88 16.65 -6.45
N LYS A 167 -3.47 17.69 -7.04
CA LYS A 167 -3.21 19.08 -6.67
C LYS A 167 -3.66 19.33 -5.23
N ASN A 168 -3.02 20.30 -4.58
CA ASN A 168 -3.44 20.74 -3.25
C ASN A 168 -4.88 21.28 -3.32
N PRO A 169 -5.81 20.71 -2.52
CA PRO A 169 -7.22 21.11 -2.53
C PRO A 169 -7.43 22.42 -1.75
N ASN A 170 -8.58 23.06 -1.99
CA ASN A 170 -9.11 24.05 -1.04
C ASN A 170 -9.70 23.34 0.20
N TYR A 171 -10.17 24.10 1.19
CA TYR A 171 -10.73 23.53 2.41
C TYR A 171 -11.91 22.58 2.13
N SER A 172 -12.82 22.99 1.24
CA SER A 172 -14.02 22.21 0.90
C SER A 172 -13.74 20.91 0.14
N GLU A 173 -12.59 20.79 -0.52
CA GLU A 173 -12.18 19.61 -1.30
C GLU A 173 -11.15 18.73 -0.58
N LEU A 174 -10.73 19.10 0.65
CA LEU A 174 -9.67 18.40 1.38
C LEU A 174 -9.93 16.89 1.48
N ASP A 175 -11.14 16.52 1.91
CA ASP A 175 -11.56 15.13 2.13
C ASP A 175 -11.87 14.37 0.82
N ASN A 176 -11.75 15.05 -0.33
CA ASN A 176 -11.78 14.42 -1.65
C ASN A 176 -10.40 13.96 -2.11
N VAL A 177 -9.33 14.39 -1.43
CA VAL A 177 -7.94 14.11 -1.82
C VAL A 177 -7.18 13.41 -0.70
N PHE A 178 -7.37 13.84 0.55
CA PHE A 178 -6.65 13.35 1.71
C PHE A 178 -7.59 12.69 2.73
N ASP A 179 -7.06 11.75 3.50
CA ASP A 179 -7.73 11.20 4.66
C ASP A 179 -7.39 12.05 5.91
N SER A 180 -8.39 12.78 6.38
CA SER A 180 -8.27 13.67 7.54
C SER A 180 -8.49 12.97 8.88
N SER A 181 -8.82 11.67 8.89
CA SER A 181 -9.15 10.91 10.11
C SER A 181 -7.95 10.61 11.00
N PHE A 182 -6.75 10.52 10.42
CA PHE A 182 -5.52 10.30 11.18
C PHE A 182 -5.06 11.61 11.87
N PRO A 183 -4.70 11.58 13.17
CA PRO A 183 -4.46 12.79 13.96
C PRO A 183 -3.10 13.43 13.73
N THR A 184 -2.05 12.62 13.50
CA THR A 184 -0.66 13.10 13.39
C THR A 184 -0.15 13.18 11.95
N VAL A 185 -0.86 12.56 11.01
CA VAL A 185 -0.50 12.45 9.60
C VAL A 185 -1.73 12.61 8.73
N GLN A 186 -1.56 12.94 7.46
CA GLN A 186 -2.64 13.11 6.49
C GLN A 186 -2.25 12.43 5.17
N PRO A 187 -2.47 11.12 5.03
CA PRO A 187 -2.22 10.40 3.78
C PRO A 187 -3.19 10.87 2.69
N TYR A 188 -2.79 10.74 1.43
CA TYR A 188 -3.78 10.71 0.34
C TYR A 188 -4.83 9.64 0.61
N LEU A 189 -6.05 9.82 0.13
CA LEU A 189 -7.08 8.79 0.24
C LEU A 189 -6.57 7.48 -0.36
N PHE A 190 -6.66 6.42 0.43
CA PHE A 190 -6.16 5.12 0.04
C PHE A 190 -7.09 4.00 0.49
N LYS A 191 -6.94 2.84 -0.14
CA LYS A 191 -7.56 1.59 0.26
C LYS A 191 -6.59 0.44 0.09
N ILE A 192 -6.79 -0.61 0.87
CA ILE A 192 -6.02 -1.85 0.77
C ILE A 192 -7.00 -2.97 0.47
N GLU A 193 -6.69 -3.75 -0.57
CA GLU A 193 -7.50 -4.86 -1.02
C GLU A 193 -6.59 -6.07 -1.21
N HIS A 194 -7.10 -7.28 -1.02
CA HIS A 194 -6.34 -8.50 -1.28
C HIS A 194 -7.15 -9.55 -2.04
N THR A 195 -6.45 -10.35 -2.83
CA THR A 195 -7.02 -11.47 -3.58
C THR A 195 -6.15 -12.71 -3.40
N MET A 196 -6.79 -13.89 -3.37
CA MET A 196 -6.08 -15.16 -3.33
C MET A 196 -6.06 -15.78 -4.73
N GLN A 197 -4.91 -16.24 -5.19
CA GLN A 197 -4.82 -16.91 -6.49
C GLN A 197 -5.12 -18.40 -6.31
N SER A 198 -6.21 -18.89 -6.90
CA SER A 198 -6.46 -20.33 -6.95
C SER A 198 -5.48 -21.02 -7.92
N PRO A 199 -5.12 -22.29 -7.71
CA PRO A 199 -4.20 -23.01 -8.59
C PRO A 199 -4.66 -23.19 -10.06
N SER A 200 -5.84 -22.69 -10.44
CA SER A 200 -6.51 -23.05 -11.69
C SER A 200 -7.21 -21.89 -12.41
N SER A 201 -6.61 -20.70 -12.49
CA SER A 201 -7.13 -19.68 -13.41
C SER A 201 -6.04 -18.96 -14.18
N ASN A 202 -6.03 -19.22 -15.49
CA ASN A 202 -5.28 -18.48 -16.51
C ASN A 202 -5.35 -16.96 -16.26
N VAL A 203 -4.18 -16.32 -16.30
CA VAL A 203 -3.86 -14.93 -15.92
C VAL A 203 -4.51 -13.84 -16.81
N SER A 204 -5.59 -14.15 -17.55
CA SER A 204 -6.22 -13.19 -18.48
C SER A 204 -7.48 -12.49 -17.93
N THR A 205 -8.07 -12.99 -16.84
CA THR A 205 -9.43 -12.57 -16.44
C THR A 205 -9.46 -11.45 -15.40
N THR A 206 -8.43 -11.33 -14.56
CA THR A 206 -8.45 -10.38 -13.43
C THR A 206 -8.36 -8.92 -13.89
N MET A 207 -7.51 -8.60 -14.88
CA MET A 207 -7.49 -7.25 -15.47
C MET A 207 -8.80 -6.89 -16.19
N ARG A 208 -9.51 -7.87 -16.77
CA ARG A 208 -10.81 -7.63 -17.41
C ARG A 208 -11.93 -7.33 -16.42
N LYS A 209 -11.86 -7.85 -15.19
CA LYS A 209 -12.90 -7.61 -14.18
C LYS A 209 -12.80 -6.19 -13.61
N PHE A 210 -11.59 -5.73 -13.30
CA PHE A 210 -11.35 -4.35 -12.86
C PHE A 210 -11.68 -3.31 -13.95
N LEU A 211 -11.40 -3.61 -15.23
CA LEU A 211 -11.75 -2.72 -16.34
C LEU A 211 -13.26 -2.73 -16.68
N LYS A 212 -13.94 -3.88 -16.58
CA LYS A 212 -15.39 -3.95 -16.85
C LYS A 212 -16.22 -3.27 -15.78
N ASP A 213 -15.85 -3.39 -14.51
CA ASP A 213 -16.61 -2.78 -13.42
C ASP A 213 -16.41 -1.24 -13.37
N THR A 214 -15.36 -0.72 -14.01
CA THR A 214 -15.13 0.72 -14.21
C THR A 214 -15.84 1.29 -15.45
N LEU A 215 -16.25 0.43 -16.40
CA LEU A 215 -16.92 0.84 -17.65
C LEU A 215 -18.44 0.62 -17.66
N MET A 216 -19.01 0.07 -16.58
CA MET A 216 -20.46 -0.18 -16.46
C MET A 216 -21.17 0.65 -15.37
N LEU A 217 -20.62 1.80 -14.94
CA LEU A 217 -21.29 2.77 -14.07
C LEU A 217 -21.08 4.22 -14.53
#